data_AF-A0A3D4HRR0-F1
#
_entry.id   AF-A0A3D4HRR0-F1
#
_cell.length_a   1.000
_cell.length_b   1.000
_cell.length_c   1.000
_cell.angle_alpha   90.00
_cell.angle_beta   90.00
_cell.angle_gamma   90.00
#
_symmetry.space_group_name_H-M   'P 1'
#
loop_
_entity.id
_entity.type
_entity.pdbx_description
1 polymer ?
#
loop_
_entity_poly.entity_id
_entity_poly.type
_entity_poly.pdbx_seq_one_letter_code
_entity_poly.pdbx_strand_id
1 'polypeptide(L)' 'MDEKQQNLKGHKLNINARKTAMITGVNDVLSFDAGEVLLQTEQGVLMIRGNDLHVSRLT' A
#
# COMPACT_ATOMS: atom_id res chain seq x y z
N MET A 1 -10.77 -5.59 -30.63
CA MET A 1 -10.88 -5.22 -29.20
C MET A 1 -9.47 -4.92 -28.75
N ASP A 2 -9.08 -3.66 -28.85
CA ASP A 2 -7.78 -3.19 -28.40
C ASP A 2 -7.73 -3.34 -26.88
N GLU A 3 -7.09 -4.41 -26.41
CA GLU A 3 -6.61 -4.51 -25.05
C GLU A 3 -5.62 -3.36 -24.87
N LYS A 4 -6.13 -2.21 -24.43
CA LYS A 4 -5.32 -1.18 -23.79
C LYS A 4 -4.59 -1.92 -22.69
N GLN A 5 -3.34 -2.26 -22.98
CA GLN A 5 -2.34 -2.64 -22.00
C GLN A 5 -2.37 -1.49 -21.00
N GLN A 6 -3.19 -1.65 -19.95
CA GLN A 6 -3.21 -0.71 -18.87
C GLN A 6 -1.77 -0.73 -18.40
N ASN A 7 -1.06 0.38 -18.61
CA ASN A 7 0.20 0.64 -17.95
C ASN A 7 -0.15 0.59 -16.46
N LEU A 8 -0.12 -0.62 -15.90
CA LEU A 8 -0.19 -0.86 -14.49
C LEU A 8 1.07 -0.19 -13.98
N LYS A 9 0.94 1.09 -13.61
CA LYS A 9 1.88 1.74 -12.70
C LYS A 9 2.08 0.70 -11.60
N GLY A 10 3.31 0.19 -11.52
CA GLY A 10 3.53 -1.11 -10.88
C GLY A 10 3.16 -1.03 -9.42
N HIS A 11 2.03 -1.63 -9.03
CA HIS A 11 1.72 -1.87 -7.64
C HIS A 11 2.58 -3.03 -7.14
N LYS A 12 3.53 -2.71 -6.26
CA LYS A 12 4.45 -3.68 -5.66
C LYS A 12 4.37 -3.54 -4.16
N LEU A 13 4.33 -4.68 -3.49
CA LEU A 13 4.36 -4.79 -2.05
C LEU A 13 5.53 -5.68 -1.65
N ASN A 14 6.46 -5.13 -0.88
CA ASN A 14 7.62 -5.84 -0.35
C ASN A 14 7.57 -5.78 1.17
N ILE A 15 7.54 -6.94 1.82
CA ILE A 15 7.59 -7.06 3.28
C ILE A 15 8.92 -7.71 3.66
N ASN A 16 9.70 -7.02 4.48
CA ASN A 16 10.94 -7.55 5.05
C ASN A 16 10.72 -7.91 6.52
N ALA A 17 10.95 -9.20 6.84
CA ALA A 17 10.91 -9.75 8.19
C ALA A 17 9.65 -9.40 9.01
N ARG A 18 8.49 -9.17 8.34
CA ARG A 18 7.25 -8.67 8.96
C ARG A 18 7.45 -7.41 9.82
N LYS A 19 8.53 -6.66 9.58
CA LYS A 19 8.92 -5.47 10.35
C LYS A 19 8.84 -4.20 9.52
N THR A 20 9.17 -4.30 8.24
CA THR A 20 9.07 -3.16 7.32
C THR A 20 8.29 -3.58 6.07
N ALA A 21 7.46 -2.67 5.57
CA ALA A 21 6.70 -2.86 4.35
C ALA A 21 6.92 -1.65 3.44
N MET A 22 7.20 -1.91 2.17
CA MET A 22 7.29 -0.91 1.12
C MET A 22 6.20 -1.18 0.08
N ILE A 23 5.37 -0.18 -0.18
CA ILE A 23 4.17 -0.30 -1.01
C ILE A 23 4.21 0.83 -2.05
N THR A 24 4.13 0.47 -3.32
CA THR A 24 4.05 1.44 -4.43
C THR A 24 2.64 1.50 -5.00
N GLY A 25 2.30 2.59 -5.72
CA GLY A 25 0.96 2.76 -6.28
C GLY A 25 -0.11 2.99 -5.20
N VAL A 26 0.28 3.62 -4.09
CA VAL A 26 -0.65 4.16 -3.09
C VAL A 26 -1.15 5.50 -3.63
N ASN A 27 -2.46 5.62 -3.81
CA ASN A 27 -3.13 6.85 -4.24
C ASN A 27 -3.46 7.74 -3.04
N ASP A 28 -3.91 7.13 -1.94
CA ASP A 28 -4.31 7.87 -0.74
C ASP A 28 -4.17 7.02 0.54
N VAL A 29 -4.04 7.69 1.69
CA VAL A 29 -4.03 7.07 3.03
C VAL A 29 -5.38 7.36 3.68
N LEU A 30 -6.21 6.33 3.80
CA LEU A 30 -7.58 6.47 4.31
C LEU A 30 -7.63 6.49 5.84
N SER A 31 -6.82 5.66 6.50
CA SER A 31 -6.71 5.61 7.95
C SER A 31 -5.33 5.11 8.37
N PHE A 32 -4.81 5.61 9.48
CA PHE A 32 -3.54 5.16 10.05
C PHE A 32 -3.56 5.29 11.57
N ASP A 33 -3.37 4.17 12.26
CA ASP A 33 -3.13 4.10 13.69
C ASP A 33 -2.10 3.00 14.04
N ALA A 34 -1.86 2.80 15.33
CA ALA A 34 -0.87 1.82 15.81
C ALA A 34 -1.31 0.35 15.63
N GLY A 35 -2.59 0.09 15.42
CA GLY A 35 -3.18 -1.24 15.21
C GLY A 35 -3.44 -1.57 13.73
N GLU A 36 -3.77 -0.56 12.93
CA GLU A 36 -4.11 -0.73 11.52
C GLU A 36 -3.75 0.46 10.62
N VAL A 37 -3.50 0.14 9.34
CA VAL A 37 -3.31 1.11 8.26
C VAL A 37 -4.21 0.74 7.10
N LEU A 38 -4.99 1.71 6.62
CA LEU A 38 -5.91 1.58 5.51
C LEU A 38 -5.45 2.49 4.35
N LEU A 39 -5.17 1.89 3.21
CA LEU A 39 -4.61 2.57 2.04
C LEU A 39 -5.51 2.39 0.82
N GLN A 40 -5.72 3.44 0.05
CA GLN A 40 -6.27 3.35 -1.30
C GLN A 40 -5.11 3.19 -2.27
N THR A 41 -5.05 2.07 -2.97
CA THR A 41 -4.03 1.80 -4.00
C THR A 41 -4.66 1.79 -5.38
N GLU A 42 -3.83 1.79 -6.42
CA GLU A 42 -4.28 1.64 -7.81
C GLU A 42 -4.95 0.28 -8.09
N GLN A 43 -4.71 -0.72 -7.23
CA GLN A 43 -5.31 -2.07 -7.31
C GLN A 43 -6.48 -2.27 -6.33
N GLY A 44 -6.95 -1.21 -5.68
CA GLY A 44 -8.04 -1.25 -4.69
C GLY A 44 -7.58 -0.91 -3.28
N VAL A 45 -8.40 -1.25 -2.28
CA VAL A 45 -8.14 -0.93 -0.88
C VAL A 45 -7.23 -1.99 -0.26
N LEU A 46 -6.18 -1.54 0.42
CA LEU A 46 -5.24 -2.38 1.17
C LEU A 46 -5.35 -2.07 2.67
N MET A 47 -5.63 -3.11 3.46
CA MET A 47 -5.67 -3.02 4.92
C MET A 47 -4.50 -3.82 5.51
N ILE A 48 -3.75 -3.17 6.39
CA ILE A 48 -2.62 -3.77 7.12
C ILE A 48 -2.95 -3.71 8.61
N ARG A 49 -2.82 -4.83 9.32
CA ARG A 49 -3.09 -4.92 10.75
C ARG A 49 -1.86 -5.46 11.47
N GLY A 50 -1.61 -4.96 12.68
CA GLY A 50 -0.41 -5.25 13.44
C GLY A 50 -0.42 -4.54 14.79
N ASN A 51 0.74 -4.48 15.43
CA ASN A 51 0.94 -3.73 16.67
C ASN A 51 2.05 -2.71 16.44
N ASP A 52 1.93 -1.54 17.06
CA ASP A 52 2.89 -0.43 16.98
C ASP A 52 3.25 -0.04 15.53
N LEU A 53 2.23 -0.02 14.66
CA LEU A 53 2.40 0.39 13.27
C LEU A 53 2.73 1.88 13.15
N HIS A 54 3.67 2.19 12.26
CA HIS A 54 4.15 3.55 12.03
C HIS A 54 4.48 3.77 10.54
N VAL A 55 3.99 4.88 9.97
CA VAL A 55 4.36 5.31 8.61
C VAL A 55 5.58 6.21 8.65
N SER A 56 6.71 5.74 8.14
CA SER A 56 7.99 6.47 8.21
C SER A 56 8.20 7.52 7.12
N ARG A 57 7.66 7.31 5.91
CA ARG A 57 7.86 8.24 4.79
C ARG A 57 6.78 8.05 3.72
N LEU A 58 6.19 9.16 3.28
CA LEU A 58 5.33 9.25 2.10
C LEU A 58 6.10 10.05 1.03
N THR A 59 6.31 9.47 -0.15
CA THR A 59 6.99 10.10 -1.30
C THR A 59 6.27 9.79 -2.59
#